data_AF-A0A5E4IE41-F1
#
_entry.id   AF-A0A5E4IE41-F1
#
_cell.length_a   1.000
_cell.length_b   1.000
_cell.length_c   1.000
_cell.angle_alpha   90.00
_cell.angle_beta   90.00
_cell.angle_gamma   90.00
#
_symmetry.space_group_name_H-M   'P 1'
#
loop_
_entity.id
_entity.type
_entity.pdbx_description
1 polymer ?
#
loop_
_entity_poly.entity_id
_entity_poly.type
_entity_poly.pdbx_seq_one_letter_code
_entity_poly.pdbx_strand_id
1 'polypeptide(L)'
;MFSDEGLVTRSLQDMRLEIESLHAEAAKLRAEHDAAQQRIEELRRESVDIRQSNPEKAELIWLEAERLLDLSKEMLRKSVENTLRAGEVKHRLDIRSQIEAIDGSDEIWKKAVRAGRS
;
A
#
# COMPACT_ATOMS: atom_id res chain seq x y z
N MET A 1 -29.14 0.72 19.33
CA MET A 1 -28.93 -0.58 18.65
C MET A 1 -28.68 -0.25 17.20
N PHE A 2 -27.50 -0.55 16.65
CA PHE A 2 -27.20 -0.24 15.25
C PHE A 2 -27.98 -1.19 14.34
N SER A 3 -28.52 -0.71 13.23
CA SER A 3 -29.09 -1.56 12.19
C SER A 3 -27.96 -2.28 11.45
N ASP A 4 -28.24 -3.48 10.93
CA ASP A 4 -27.29 -4.25 10.11
C ASP A 4 -26.73 -3.40 8.94
N GLU A 5 -27.58 -2.59 8.30
CA GLU A 5 -27.18 -1.66 7.24
C GLU A 5 -26.14 -0.63 7.68
N GLY A 6 -26.22 -0.15 8.93
CA GLY A 6 -25.25 0.78 9.51
C GLY A 6 -23.88 0.14 9.78
N LEU A 7 -23.86 -1.14 10.19
CA LEU A 7 -22.62 -1.91 10.37
C LEU A 7 -21.97 -2.23 9.03
N VAL A 8 -22.77 -2.58 8.02
CA VAL A 8 -22.35 -2.84 6.64
C VAL A 8 -21.69 -1.62 5.99
N THR A 9 -22.32 -0.45 6.12
CA THR A 9 -21.81 0.80 5.53
C THR A 9 -20.48 1.22 6.17
N ARG A 10 -20.37 1.08 7.50
CA ARG A 10 -19.14 1.36 8.23
C ARG A 10 -18.01 0.43 7.79
N SER A 11 -18.30 -0.85 7.60
CA SER A 11 -17.32 -1.83 7.11
C SER A 11 -16.80 -1.50 5.70
N LEU A 12 -17.64 -1.00 4.78
CA LEU A 12 -17.19 -0.55 3.45
C LEU A 12 -16.29 0.68 3.52
N GLN A 13 -16.66 1.63 4.38
CA GLN A 13 -15.87 2.85 4.59
C GLN A 13 -14.51 2.50 5.20
N ASP A 14 -14.47 1.60 6.17
CA ASP A 14 -13.24 1.13 6.81
C ASP A 14 -12.31 0.45 5.78
N MET A 15 -12.85 -0.39 4.88
CA MET A 15 -12.05 -1.00 3.81
C MET A 15 -11.49 0.03 2.81
N ARG A 16 -12.26 1.08 2.47
CA ARG A 16 -11.77 2.17 1.60
C ARG A 16 -10.65 2.95 2.27
N LEU A 17 -10.80 3.26 3.56
CA LEU A 17 -9.76 3.91 4.35
C LEU A 17 -8.50 3.04 4.48
N GLU A 18 -8.65 1.70 4.61
CA GLU A 18 -7.51 0.78 4.61
C GLU A 18 -6.75 0.84 3.28
N ILE A 19 -7.44 0.82 2.14
CA ILE A 19 -6.83 0.93 0.81
C ILE A 19 -6.06 2.26 0.68
N GLU A 20 -6.68 3.38 1.08
CA GLU A 20 -6.05 4.70 1.04
C GLU A 20 -4.80 4.76 1.93
N SER A 21 -4.88 4.23 3.15
CA SER A 21 -3.75 4.16 4.09
C SER A 21 -2.61 3.34 3.52
N LEU A 22 -2.90 2.15 2.98
CA LEU A 22 -1.88 1.27 2.38
C LEU A 22 -1.19 1.93 1.19
N HIS A 23 -1.94 2.63 0.32
CA HIS A 23 -1.36 3.38 -0.78
C HIS A 23 -0.52 4.57 -0.31
N ALA A 24 -0.97 5.31 0.70
CA ALA A 24 -0.23 6.43 1.27
C ALA A 24 1.11 5.96 1.89
N GLU A 25 1.08 4.86 2.65
CA GLU A 25 2.29 4.25 3.21
C GLU A 25 3.22 3.72 2.13
N ALA A 26 2.68 3.06 1.10
CA ALA A 26 3.47 2.57 -0.03
C ALA A 26 4.17 3.71 -0.78
N ALA A 27 3.48 4.84 -0.99
CA ALA A 27 4.04 6.03 -1.61
C ALA A 27 5.14 6.66 -0.75
N LYS A 28 4.91 6.77 0.57
CA LYS A 28 5.90 7.26 1.53
C LYS A 28 7.18 6.40 1.51
N LEU A 29 7.03 5.07 1.54
CA LEU A 29 8.16 4.14 1.48
C LEU A 29 8.96 4.24 0.17
N ARG A 30 8.30 4.55 -0.97
CA ARG A 30 9.01 4.81 -2.23
C ARG A 30 9.80 6.10 -2.19
N ALA A 31 9.22 7.17 -1.65
CA ALA A 31 9.93 8.44 -1.49
C ALA A 31 11.15 8.27 -0.57
N GLU A 32 11.01 7.51 0.53
CA GLU A 32 12.12 7.19 1.44
C GLU A 32 13.19 6.33 0.76
N HIS A 33 12.79 5.32 -0.04
CA HIS A 33 13.69 4.52 -0.86
C HIS A 33 14.51 5.41 -1.82
N ASP A 34 13.85 6.31 -2.54
CA ASP A 34 14.50 7.15 -3.55
C ASP A 34 15.48 8.14 -2.90
N ALA A 35 15.10 8.71 -1.75
CA ALA A 35 16.00 9.52 -0.93
C ALA A 35 17.20 8.71 -0.41
N ALA A 36 16.97 7.46 0.02
CA ALA A 36 18.05 6.57 0.44
C ALA A 36 19.00 6.24 -0.71
N GLN A 37 18.50 6.01 -1.93
CA GLN A 37 19.33 5.79 -3.12
C GLN A 37 20.25 6.98 -3.43
N GLN A 38 19.69 8.20 -3.40
CA GLN A 38 20.49 9.41 -3.58
C GLN A 38 21.60 9.51 -2.51
N ARG A 39 21.25 9.24 -1.26
CA ARG A 39 22.22 9.27 -0.16
C ARG A 39 23.30 8.19 -0.28
N ILE A 40 22.95 7.00 -0.75
CA ILE A 40 23.92 5.91 -1.02
C ILE A 40 24.92 6.37 -2.09
N GLU A 41 24.45 7.00 -3.17
CA GLU A 41 25.33 7.52 -4.21
C GLU A 41 26.30 8.57 -3.68
N GLU A 42 25.82 9.51 -2.85
CA GLU A 42 26.66 10.51 -2.21
C GLU A 42 27.73 9.89 -1.32
N LEU A 43 27.35 8.95 -0.45
CA LEU A 43 28.28 8.26 0.44
C LEU A 43 29.34 7.48 -0.36
N ARG A 44 28.93 6.80 -1.42
CA ARG A 44 29.88 6.07 -2.28
C ARG A 44 30.86 7.00 -2.97
N ARG A 45 30.41 8.17 -3.45
CA ARG A 45 31.31 9.20 -4.01
C ARG A 45 32.28 9.71 -2.95
N GLU A 46 31.78 10.09 -1.78
CA GLU A 46 32.61 10.57 -0.66
C GLU A 46 33.66 9.54 -0.25
N SER A 47 33.27 8.25 -0.15
CA SER A 47 34.18 7.14 0.15
C SER A 47 35.32 7.05 -0.87
N VAL A 48 35.01 7.15 -2.17
CA VAL A 48 36.01 7.09 -3.23
C VAL A 48 36.97 8.29 -3.15
N ASP A 49 36.43 9.50 -2.96
CA ASP A 49 37.21 10.73 -2.95
C ASP A 49 38.23 10.75 -1.80
N ILE A 50 37.84 10.28 -0.62
CA ILE A 50 38.72 10.31 0.55
C ILE A 50 39.66 9.11 0.64
N ARG A 51 39.45 8.05 -0.15
CA ARG A 51 40.15 6.74 -0.02
C ARG A 51 41.67 6.85 -0.04
N GLN A 52 42.23 7.77 -0.81
CA GLN A 52 43.69 7.97 -0.88
C GLN A 52 44.24 8.69 0.36
N SER A 53 43.47 9.61 0.93
CA SER A 53 43.88 10.42 2.08
C SER A 53 43.59 9.75 3.44
N ASN A 54 42.50 8.98 3.52
CA ASN A 54 42.03 8.33 4.73
C ASN A 54 41.25 7.05 4.39
N PRO A 55 41.96 5.92 4.22
CA PRO A 55 41.36 4.64 3.86
C PRO A 55 40.36 4.11 4.90
N GLU A 56 40.64 4.30 6.19
CA GLU A 56 39.77 3.82 7.27
C GLU A 56 38.42 4.55 7.26
N LYS A 57 38.44 5.88 7.12
CA LYS A 57 37.21 6.67 7.00
C LYS A 57 36.45 6.33 5.72
N ALA A 58 37.15 6.11 4.61
CA ALA A 58 36.52 5.68 3.36
C ALA A 58 35.74 4.38 3.52
N GLU A 59 36.32 3.40 4.23
CA GLU A 59 35.67 2.11 4.48
C GLU A 59 34.44 2.25 5.37
N LEU A 60 34.51 3.08 6.42
CA LEU A 60 33.35 3.34 7.29
C LEU A 60 32.17 3.94 6.51
N ILE A 61 32.44 4.90 5.63
CA ILE A 61 31.43 5.52 4.76
C ILE A 61 30.87 4.48 3.78
N TRP A 62 31.72 3.62 3.23
CA TRP A 62 31.27 2.55 2.34
C TRP A 62 30.33 1.58 3.04
N LEU A 63 30.69 1.13 4.25
CA LEU A 63 29.86 0.26 5.07
C LEU A 63 28.54 0.92 5.52
N GLU A 64 28.53 2.23 5.71
CA GLU A 64 27.29 2.99 5.93
C GLU A 64 26.39 2.95 4.67
N ALA A 65 26.95 3.15 3.49
CA ALA A 65 26.23 3.06 2.23
C ALA A 65 25.63 1.65 2.00
N GLU A 66 26.38 0.59 2.31
CA GLU A 66 25.87 -0.79 2.19
C GLU A 66 24.74 -1.09 3.18
N ARG A 67 24.86 -0.62 4.43
CA ARG A 67 23.77 -0.73 5.41
C ARG A 67 22.51 0.00 4.94
N LEU A 68 22.68 1.20 4.39
CA LEU A 68 21.58 1.98 3.85
C LEU A 68 20.95 1.33 2.61
N LEU A 69 21.76 0.66 1.78
CA LEU A 69 21.27 -0.11 0.63
C LEU A 69 20.34 -1.25 1.05
N ASP A 70 20.68 -1.99 2.10
CA ASP A 70 19.83 -3.06 2.59
C ASP A 70 18.52 -2.53 3.19
N LEU A 71 18.58 -1.42 3.93
CA LEU A 71 17.38 -0.73 4.42
C LEU A 71 16.50 -0.23 3.26
N SER A 72 17.10 0.34 2.22
CA SER A 72 16.42 0.81 1.03
C SER A 72 15.66 -0.33 0.34
N LYS A 73 16.29 -1.50 0.14
CA LYS A 73 15.62 -2.67 -0.45
C LYS A 73 14.41 -3.10 0.38
N GLU A 74 14.53 -3.07 1.70
CA GLU A 74 13.43 -3.43 2.60
C GLU A 74 12.27 -2.42 2.54
N MET A 75 12.55 -1.12 2.40
CA MET A 75 11.53 -0.10 2.16
C MET A 75 10.76 -0.37 0.86
N LEU A 76 11.47 -0.70 -0.23
CA LEU A 76 10.83 -1.03 -1.50
C LEU A 76 9.99 -2.31 -1.41
N ARG A 77 10.52 -3.35 -0.74
CA ARG A 77 9.80 -4.60 -0.51
C ARG A 77 8.47 -4.34 0.21
N LYS A 78 8.50 -3.57 1.30
CA LYS A 78 7.29 -3.19 2.06
C LYS A 78 6.33 -2.34 1.24
N SER A 79 6.83 -1.42 0.41
CA SER A 79 5.99 -0.63 -0.48
C SER A 79 5.20 -1.50 -1.47
N VAL A 80 5.86 -2.50 -2.06
CA VAL A 80 5.21 -3.46 -2.96
C VAL A 80 4.20 -4.31 -2.20
N GLU A 81 4.56 -4.81 -1.01
CA GLU A 81 3.67 -5.57 -0.14
C GLU A 81 2.38 -4.80 0.20
N ASN A 82 2.50 -3.53 0.60
CA ASN A 82 1.36 -2.64 0.86
C ASN A 82 0.49 -2.43 -0.39
N THR A 83 1.12 -2.30 -1.56
CA THR A 83 0.40 -2.14 -2.83
C THR A 83 -0.40 -3.41 -3.18
N LEU A 84 0.19 -4.59 -2.98
CA LEU A 84 -0.50 -5.88 -3.21
C LEU A 84 -1.68 -6.06 -2.24
N ARG A 85 -1.46 -5.73 -0.97
CA ARG A 85 -2.51 -5.79 0.06
C ARG A 85 -3.67 -4.83 -0.23
N ALA A 86 -3.38 -3.62 -0.70
CA ALA A 86 -4.41 -2.69 -1.14
C ALA A 86 -5.23 -3.27 -2.32
N GLY A 87 -4.56 -3.95 -3.25
CA GLY A 87 -5.22 -4.67 -4.35
C GLY A 87 -6.14 -5.80 -3.87
N GLU A 88 -5.73 -6.55 -2.85
CA GLU A 88 -6.54 -7.61 -2.23
C GLU A 88 -7.79 -7.03 -1.56
N VAL A 89 -7.64 -5.96 -0.76
CA VAL A 89 -8.77 -5.30 -0.08
C VAL A 89 -9.73 -4.72 -1.12
N LYS A 90 -9.21 -4.11 -2.20
CA LYS A 90 -10.02 -3.64 -3.32
C LYS A 90 -10.80 -4.78 -3.98
N HIS A 91 -10.15 -5.90 -4.25
CA HIS A 91 -10.82 -7.05 -4.85
C HIS A 91 -11.98 -7.57 -3.98
N ARG A 92 -11.78 -7.63 -2.65
CA ARG A 92 -12.84 -8.00 -1.71
C ARG A 92 -13.99 -7.00 -1.72
N LEU A 93 -13.69 -5.70 -1.82
CA LEU A 93 -14.69 -4.64 -1.94
C LEU A 93 -15.51 -4.76 -3.23
N ASP A 94 -14.85 -5.11 -4.34
CA ASP A 94 -15.50 -5.31 -5.65
C ASP A 94 -16.45 -6.52 -5.63
N ILE A 95 -16.02 -7.66 -5.08
CA ILE A 95 -16.88 -8.86 -4.90
C ILE A 95 -18.12 -8.48 -4.09
N ARG A 96 -17.94 -7.76 -3.00
CA ARG A 96 -19.04 -7.37 -2.13
C ARG A 96 -20.04 -6.46 -2.84
N SER A 97 -19.54 -5.48 -3.60
CA SER A 97 -20.37 -4.59 -4.40
C SER A 97 -21.16 -5.34 -5.48
N GLN A 98 -20.57 -6.39 -6.07
CA GLN A 98 -21.27 -7.26 -7.04
C GLN A 98 -22.39 -8.08 -6.38
N ILE A 99 -22.15 -8.62 -5.18
CA ILE A 99 -23.18 -9.34 -4.42
C ILE A 99 -24.37 -8.42 -4.10
N GLU A 100 -24.10 -7.20 -3.59
CA GLU A 100 -25.16 -6.22 -3.29
C GLU A 100 -25.96 -5.82 -4.54
N ALA A 101 -25.33 -5.74 -5.70
CA ALA A 101 -26.01 -5.45 -6.97
C ALA A 101 -26.93 -6.61 -7.43
N ILE A 102 -26.52 -7.86 -7.20
CA ILE A 102 -27.34 -9.04 -7.49
C ILE A 102 -28.54 -9.08 -6.54
N ASP A 103 -28.33 -8.91 -5.23
CA ASP A 103 -29.39 -8.90 -4.23
C ASP A 103 -30.43 -7.80 -4.52
N GLY A 104 -29.98 -6.60 -4.88
CA GLY A 104 -30.86 -5.50 -5.28
C GLY A 104 -31.68 -5.81 -6.54
N SER A 105 -31.10 -6.53 -7.50
CA SER A 105 -31.79 -6.95 -8.73
C SER A 105 -32.88 -7.99 -8.44
N ASP A 106 -32.59 -8.96 -7.58
CA ASP A 106 -33.54 -9.99 -7.17
C ASP A 106 -34.75 -9.40 -6.43
N GLU A 107 -34.55 -8.39 -5.59
CA GLU A 107 -35.65 -7.69 -4.92
C GLU A 107 -36.54 -6.90 -5.88
N ILE A 108 -35.97 -6.32 -6.95
CA ILE A 108 -36.73 -5.66 -8.02
C ILE A 108 -37.58 -6.69 -8.77
N TRP A 109 -36.99 -7.83 -9.14
CA TRP A 109 -37.70 -8.92 -9.82
C TRP A 109 -38.86 -9.48 -8.98
N LYS A 110 -38.66 -9.71 -7.68
CA LYS A 110 -39.73 -10.17 -6.76
C LYS A 110 -40.87 -9.16 -6.67
N LYS A 111 -40.57 -7.85 -6.61
CA LYS A 111 -41.59 -6.79 -6.59
C LYS A 111 -42.38 -6.75 -7.89
N ALA A 112 -41.71 -6.86 -9.04
CA ALA A 112 -42.36 -6.90 -10.35
C ALA A 112 -43.30 -8.12 -10.50
N VAL A 113 -42.86 -9.31 -10.06
CA VAL A 113 -43.69 -10.53 -10.09
C VAL A 113 -44.92 -10.40 -9.18
N ARG A 114 -44.80 -9.75 -8.01
CA ARG A 114 -45.96 -9.47 -7.14
C ARG A 114 -46.94 -8.49 -7.77
N ALA A 115 -46.45 -7.43 -8.40
CA ALA A 115 -47.29 -6.44 -9.07
C ALA A 115 -48.02 -6.97 -10.32
N GLY A 116 -47.45 -7.96 -11.01
CA GLY A 116 -48.12 -8.62 -12.15
C GLY A 116 -49.13 -9.71 -11.77
N ARG A 117 -49.31 -10.01 -10.48
CA ARG A 117 -50.27 -11.00 -9.96
C ARG A 117 -51.53 -10.37 -9.35
N SER A 118 -51.66 -9.04 -9.40
CA SER A 118 -52.87 -8.26 -9.09
C SER A 118 -53.57 -7.84 -10.38
#